data_AF-A0A4P1RFF7-F1
#
_entry.id   AF-A0A4P1RFF7-F1
#
_cell.length_a   1.000
_cell.length_b   1.000
_cell.length_c   1.000
_cell.angle_alpha   90.00
_cell.angle_beta   90.00
_cell.angle_gamma   90.00
#
_symmetry.space_group_name_H-M   'P 1'
#
loop_
_entity.id
_entity.type
_entity.pdbx_description
1 polymer ?
#
loop_
_entity_poly.entity_id
_entity_poly.type
_entity_poly.pdbx_seq_one_letter_code
_entity_poly.pdbx_strand_id
1 'polypeptide(L)'
;MPPSYCVKDEKPCVRWVQKYFKDCLCNTKDDISFGFGLISLVCWGVAEIPQIITNFGTKSSHGVSLAFLLTWIAGDIFNLMGCLLEPATVSESDPYTL
;
A
#
# COMPACT_ATOMS: atom_id res chain seq x y z
N MET A 1 12.23 -0.62 23.18
CA MET A 1 11.78 -0.40 21.81
C MET A 1 12.93 -0.84 20.91
N PRO A 2 12.82 -1.96 20.20
CA PRO A 2 13.95 -2.46 19.42
C PRO A 2 14.33 -1.41 18.35
N PRO A 3 15.63 -1.23 18.06
CA PRO A 3 16.06 -0.34 17.01
C PRO A 3 15.44 -0.86 15.71
N SER A 4 14.67 0.00 15.04
CA SER A 4 14.25 -0.24 13.66
C SER A 4 15.48 -0.62 12.84
N TYR A 5 15.41 -1.73 12.12
CA TYR A 5 16.49 -2.32 11.32
C TYR A 5 17.23 -1.32 10.40
N CYS A 6 16.59 -0.19 10.09
CA CYS A 6 17.10 0.89 9.22
C CYS A 6 18.00 1.90 9.90
N VAL A 7 17.99 1.96 11.24
CA VAL A 7 18.89 2.81 12.02
C VAL A 7 20.32 2.23 12.04
N LYS A 8 20.52 1.03 11.46
CA LYS A 8 21.84 0.41 11.33
C LYS A 8 22.72 1.11 10.27
N ASP A 9 22.13 1.89 9.37
CA ASP A 9 22.84 2.76 8.43
C ASP A 9 22.58 4.24 8.78
N GLU A 10 23.64 5.03 8.93
CA GLU A 10 23.66 6.45 9.33
C GLU A 10 23.10 7.41 8.24
N LYS A 11 21.97 7.06 7.61
CA LYS A 11 21.38 7.79 6.48
C LYS A 11 20.12 8.58 6.89
N PRO A 12 19.89 9.79 6.35
CA PRO A 12 18.68 10.56 6.63
C PRO A 12 17.45 9.94 5.95
N CYS A 13 16.71 9.11 6.69
CA CYS A 13 15.52 8.41 6.18
C CYS A 13 14.20 9.09 6.57
N VAL A 14 13.13 8.79 5.82
CA VAL A 14 11.79 9.35 6.03
C VAL A 14 11.09 8.72 7.23
N ARG A 15 11.19 9.38 8.40
CA ARG A 15 10.70 8.84 9.69
C ARG A 15 9.20 8.53 9.78
N TRP A 16 8.35 9.22 9.03
CA TRP A 16 6.90 8.96 9.10
C TRP A 16 6.55 7.64 8.40
N VAL A 17 7.16 7.35 7.25
CA VAL A 17 6.91 6.09 6.54
C VAL A 17 7.39 4.90 7.37
N GLN A 18 8.54 5.04 8.01
CA GLN A 18 9.04 4.09 8.98
C GLN A 18 8.07 3.86 10.17
N LYS A 19 7.36 4.90 10.61
CA LYS A 19 6.40 4.79 11.73
C LYS A 19 5.09 4.10 11.34
N TYR A 20 4.58 4.35 10.13
CA TYR A 20 3.27 3.86 9.68
C TYR A 20 3.35 2.57 8.87
N PHE A 21 4.33 2.47 7.98
CA PHE A 21 4.52 1.33 7.07
C PHE A 21 5.60 0.36 7.55
N LYS A 22 6.37 0.73 8.59
CA LYS A 22 7.55 -0.03 9.08
C LYS A 22 8.57 -0.31 7.98
N ASP A 23 8.60 0.56 6.96
CA ASP A 23 9.44 0.44 5.79
C ASP A 23 10.45 1.59 5.74
N CYS A 24 11.56 1.39 5.02
CA CYS A 24 12.71 2.27 5.10
C CYS A 24 13.12 2.90 3.78
N LEU A 25 12.63 4.11 3.65
CA LEU A 25 12.86 5.02 2.56
C LEU A 25 14.01 5.96 2.94
N CYS A 26 15.22 5.58 2.50
CA CYS A 26 16.46 6.29 2.77
C CYS A 26 17.16 6.75 1.47
N ASN A 27 16.56 6.41 0.32
CA ASN A 27 17.14 6.63 -1.00
C ASN A 27 16.16 7.45 -1.83
N THR A 28 16.67 8.45 -2.57
CA THR A 28 15.84 9.37 -3.34
C THR A 28 14.99 8.64 -4.40
N LYS A 29 15.49 7.52 -4.93
CA LYS A 29 14.73 6.71 -5.90
C LYS A 29 13.51 6.05 -5.26
N ASP A 30 13.67 5.51 -4.06
CA ASP A 30 12.61 4.83 -3.32
C ASP A 30 11.56 5.86 -2.89
N ASP A 31 12.00 7.03 -2.40
CA ASP A 31 11.14 8.14 -2.00
C ASP A 31 10.25 8.62 -3.15
N ILE A 32 10.85 8.80 -4.33
CA ILE A 32 10.15 9.24 -5.54
C ILE A 32 9.16 8.16 -6.01
N SER A 33 9.58 6.90 -6.04
CA SER A 33 8.72 5.78 -6.44
C SER A 33 7.51 5.64 -5.52
N PHE A 34 7.74 5.72 -4.21
CA PHE A 34 6.69 5.68 -3.20
C PHE A 34 5.73 6.86 -3.31
N GLY A 35 6.26 8.08 -3.50
CA GLY A 35 5.46 9.28 -3.70
C GLY A 35 4.59 9.22 -4.95
N PHE A 36 5.15 8.84 -6.10
CA PHE A 36 4.38 8.67 -7.34
C PHE A 36 3.34 7.56 -7.22
N GLY A 37 3.65 6.45 -6.56
CA GLY A 37 2.71 5.38 -6.29
C GLY A 37 1.50 5.85 -5.47
N LEU A 38 1.74 6.57 -4.37
CA LEU A 38 0.67 7.15 -3.55
C LEU A 38 -0.18 8.16 -4.32
N ILE A 39 0.44 9.06 -5.07
CA ILE A 39 -0.28 10.06 -5.87
C ILE A 39 -1.13 9.36 -6.93
N SER A 40 -0.57 8.37 -7.64
CA SER A 40 -1.29 7.61 -8.67
C SER A 40 -2.51 6.91 -8.08
N LEU A 41 -2.36 6.27 -6.91
CA LEU A 41 -3.46 5.59 -6.22
C LEU A 41 -4.58 6.57 -5.84
N VAL A 42 -4.23 7.73 -5.28
CA VAL A 42 -5.19 8.77 -4.90
C VAL A 42 -5.89 9.35 -6.13
N CYS A 43 -5.14 9.68 -7.18
CA CYS A 43 -5.69 10.21 -8.42
C CYS A 43 -6.65 9.21 -9.08
N TRP A 44 -6.27 7.94 -9.14
CA TRP A 44 -7.12 6.88 -9.66
C TRP A 44 -8.39 6.74 -8.82
N GLY A 45 -8.27 6.65 -7.49
CA GLY A 45 -9.42 6.54 -6.59
C GLY A 45 -10.41 7.71 -6.73
N VAL A 46 -9.92 8.94 -6.85
CA VAL A 46 -10.79 10.12 -7.06
C VAL A 46 -11.49 10.10 -8.42
N ALA A 47 -10.81 9.63 -9.47
CA ALA A 47 -11.39 9.50 -10.81
C ALA A 47 -12.53 8.47 -10.87
N GLU A 48 -12.48 7.43 -10.03
CA GLU A 48 -13.52 6.40 -9.93
C GLU A 48 -14.79 6.88 -9.18
N ILE A 49 -14.68 7.83 -8.24
CA ILE A 49 -15.81 8.36 -7.45
C ILE A 49 -17.01 8.81 -8.32
N PRO A 50 -16.86 9.67 -9.34
CA PRO A 50 -17.98 10.10 -10.16
C PRO A 50 -18.60 8.96 -10.99
N GLN A 51 -17.81 7.96 -11.39
CA GLN A 51 -18.31 6.76 -12.08
C GLN A 51 -19.15 5.88 -11.14
N ILE A 52 -18.74 5.75 -9.89
CA ILE A 52 -19.48 5.03 -8.84
C ILE A 52 -20.82 5.74 -8.55
N ILE A 53 -20.78 7.05 -8.27
CA ILE A 53 -21.98 7.84 -7.94
C ILE A 53 -23.01 7.75 -9.07
N THR A 54 -22.58 7.88 -10.32
CA THR A 54 -23.47 7.83 -11.48
C THR A 54 -24.11 6.45 -11.67
N ASN A 55 -23.33 5.37 -11.56
CA ASN A 55 -23.86 3.99 -11.69
C ASN A 55 -24.85 3.63 -10.56
N PHE A 56 -24.62 4.08 -9.32
CA PHE A 56 -25.57 3.85 -8.22
C PHE A 56 -26.87 4.66 -8.40
N GLY A 57 -26.79 5.87 -8.95
CA GLY A 57 -27.95 6.73 -9.18
C GLY A 57 -28.88 6.25 -10.30
N THR A 58 -28.33 5.70 -11.40
CA THR A 58 -29.10 5.25 -12.55
C THR A 58 -29.63 3.81 -12.44
N LYS A 59 -29.24 3.07 -11.38
CA LYS A 59 -29.45 1.61 -11.24
C LYS A 59 -29.03 0.81 -12.49
N SER A 60 -28.16 1.36 -13.33
CA SER A 60 -27.73 0.77 -14.59
C SER A 60 -26.21 0.75 -14.63
N SER A 61 -25.62 -0.44 -14.55
CA SER A 61 -24.17 -0.67 -14.49
C SER A 61 -23.50 -0.68 -15.87
N HIS A 62 -24.02 0.11 -16.83
CA HIS A 62 -23.64 -0.04 -18.24
C HIS A 62 -22.24 0.49 -18.58
N GLY A 63 -21.65 1.33 -17.71
CA GLY A 63 -20.35 1.96 -17.97
C GLY A 63 -19.16 1.32 -17.25
N VAL A 64 -19.37 0.73 -16.06
CA VAL A 64 -18.32 0.13 -15.22
C VAL A 64 -18.94 -0.97 -14.36
N SER A 65 -18.30 -2.14 -14.31
CA SER A 65 -18.77 -3.24 -13.47
C SER A 65 -18.39 -2.98 -12.01
N LEU A 66 -19.39 -2.69 -11.16
CA LEU A 66 -19.17 -2.61 -9.71
C LEU A 66 -18.55 -3.92 -9.16
N ALA A 67 -18.90 -5.06 -9.77
CA ALA A 67 -18.29 -6.34 -9.45
C ALA A 67 -16.79 -6.36 -9.79
N PHE A 68 -16.37 -5.74 -10.90
CA PHE A 68 -14.94 -5.60 -11.22
C PHE A 68 -14.20 -4.77 -10.16
N LEU A 69 -14.77 -3.66 -9.70
CA LEU A 69 -14.18 -2.84 -8.63
C LEU A 69 -14.07 -3.62 -7.30
N LEU A 70 -15.12 -4.35 -6.93
CA LEU A 70 -15.12 -5.19 -5.73
C LEU A 70 -14.11 -6.35 -5.83
N THR A 71 -14.02 -6.99 -6.99
CA THR A 71 -13.01 -8.03 -7.24
C THR A 71 -11.60 -7.46 -7.21
N TRP A 72 -11.39 -6.24 -7.70
CA TRP A 72 -10.09 -5.58 -7.62
C TRP A 72 -9.71 -5.26 -6.17
N ILE A 73 -10.61 -4.67 -5.37
CA ILE A 73 -10.37 -4.43 -3.94
C ILE A 73 -10.07 -5.75 -3.20
N ALA A 74 -10.81 -6.82 -3.52
CA ALA A 74 -10.53 -8.14 -2.98
C ALA A 74 -9.13 -8.63 -3.40
N GLY A 75 -8.75 -8.42 -4.66
CA GLY A 75 -7.41 -8.70 -5.19
C GLY A 75 -6.31 -7.95 -4.45
N ASP A 76 -6.49 -6.66 -4.16
CA ASP A 76 -5.55 -5.84 -3.38
C ASP A 76 -5.43 -6.34 -1.93
N ILE A 77 -6.53 -6.77 -1.30
CA ILE A 77 -6.49 -7.39 0.03
C ILE A 77 -5.70 -8.70 0.00
N PHE A 78 -5.93 -9.55 -1.01
CA PHE A 78 -5.18 -10.79 -1.17
C PHE A 78 -3.70 -10.53 -1.52
N ASN A 79 -3.41 -9.48 -2.30
CA ASN A 79 -2.05 -9.05 -2.61
C ASN A 79 -1.31 -8.61 -1.36
N LEU A 80 -1.94 -7.76 -0.54
CA LEU A 80 -1.40 -7.34 0.75
C LEU A 80 -1.23 -8.52 1.72
N MET A 81 -2.22 -9.41 1.79
CA MET A 81 -2.13 -10.61 2.63
C MET A 81 -1.01 -11.54 2.17
N GLY A 82 -0.76 -11.63 0.86
CA GLY A 82 0.41 -12.31 0.29
C GLY A 82 1.73 -11.69 0.74
N CYS A 83 1.84 -10.35 0.72
CA CYS A 83 3.00 -9.65 1.26
C CYS A 83 3.18 -9.89 2.77
N LEU A 84 2.11 -10.06 3.54
CA LEU A 84 2.19 -10.38 4.97
C LEU A 84 2.56 -11.84 5.24
N LEU A 85 2.10 -12.77 4.39
CA LEU A 85 2.38 -14.20 4.45
C LEU A 85 3.76 -14.58 3.90
N GLU A 86 4.45 -13.66 3.21
CA GLU A 86 5.81 -13.87 2.72
C GLU A 86 6.76 -14.22 3.89
N PRO A 87 7.55 -15.30 3.80
CA PRO A 87 8.45 -15.71 4.88
C PRO A 87 9.54 -14.67 5.24
N ALA A 88 9.76 -13.65 4.40
CA ALA A 88 10.64 -12.52 4.69
C ALA A 88 10.04 -11.50 5.67
N THR A 89 8.71 -11.39 5.79
CA THR A 89 8.05 -10.51 6.78
C THR A 89 7.77 -11.21 8.11
N VAL A 90 7.50 -12.52 8.09
CA VAL A 90 7.29 -13.29 9.34
C VAL A 90 8.60 -13.54 10.10
N SER A 91 9.74 -13.60 9.41
CA SER A 91 11.05 -13.80 10.05
C SER A 91 11.58 -12.56 10.78
N GLU A 92 11.02 -11.36 10.53
CA GLU A 92 11.42 -10.14 11.24
C GLU A 92 10.56 -9.85 12.49
N SER A 93 9.44 -10.57 12.66
CA SER A 93 8.55 -10.40 13.83
C SER A 93 8.92 -11.21 15.06
N ASP A 94 9.89 -12.13 14.98
CA ASP A 94 10.38 -12.90 16.14
C ASP A 94 11.74 -12.37 16.64
N PRO A 95 11.77 -11.59 17.74
CA PRO A 95 13.02 -11.27 18.42
C PRO A 95 13.61 -12.45 19.24
N TYR A 96 13.08 -13.69 19.08
CA TYR A 96 13.47 -14.87 19.85
C TYR A 96 13.49 -16.18 19.04
N THR A 97 14.07 -16.19 17.83
CA THR A 97 14.50 -17.45 17.22
C THR A 97 15.97 -17.36 16.83
N LEU A 98 16.73 -18.39 17.23
CA LEU A 98 18.15 -18.64 16.95
C LEU A 98 18.56 -18.36 15.51
#